data_AF-A0A0D2GAV6-F1
#
_entry.id   AF-A0A0D2GAV6-F1
#
_cell.length_a   1.000
_cell.length_b   1.000
_cell.length_c   1.000
_cell.angle_alpha   90.00
_cell.angle_beta   90.00
_cell.angle_gamma   90.00
#
_symmetry.space_group_name_H-M   'P 1'
#
loop_
_entity.id
_entity.type
_entity.pdbx_description
1 polymer ?
#
loop_
_entity_poly.entity_id
_entity_poly.type
_entity_poly.pdbx_seq_one_letter_code
_entity_poly.pdbx_strand_id
1 'polypeptide(L)'
;MAAMQKPRDLSPMSAVAGAVADLTCQEGFDLGADKILVNNGGDIALRLGPSAKATVGVEQPCLDKTKNRSILGKLIFDRNSQVGGVATSGWQGRSFSKGVADMVTVWAENAARADALATWLGSAITVSGPGVEKVKGAKIDPLGDLADEQVVAKVLRLSFKQRIEALRKGESAARGLLAEGLIKGCLALVQDEFFVLDPGNNFEPAPRTGKTV
;
A
#
# COMPACT_ATOMS: atom_id res chain seq x y z
N MET A 1 22.30 1.49 12.68
CA MET A 1 21.22 1.94 11.76
C MET A 1 21.05 0.85 10.74
N ALA A 2 19.94 0.09 10.75
CA ALA A 2 19.69 -0.87 9.68
C ALA A 2 19.49 -0.05 8.39
N ALA A 3 20.35 -0.27 7.39
CA ALA A 3 20.16 0.34 6.08
C ALA A 3 18.80 -0.11 5.56
N MET A 4 17.97 0.83 5.11
CA MET A 4 16.74 0.48 4.44
C MET A 4 17.11 -0.33 3.20
N GLN A 5 16.53 -1.53 3.05
CA GLN A 5 16.70 -2.34 1.84
C GLN A 5 16.33 -1.49 0.62
N LYS A 6 17.04 -1.63 -0.50
CA LYS A 6 16.58 -0.98 -1.73
C LYS A 6 15.31 -1.72 -2.21
N PRO A 7 14.46 -1.09 -3.04
CA PRO A 7 13.30 -1.78 -3.62
C PRO A 7 13.68 -3.07 -4.35
N ARG A 8 14.91 -3.15 -4.87
CA ARG A 8 15.46 -4.33 -5.57
C ARG A 8 15.93 -5.44 -4.63
N ASP A 9 16.05 -5.16 -3.34
CA ASP A 9 16.52 -6.09 -2.31
C ASP A 9 15.36 -6.68 -1.49
N LEU A 10 14.11 -6.44 -1.91
CA LEU A 10 12.93 -7.05 -1.31
C LEU A 10 12.94 -8.56 -1.52
N SER A 11 12.51 -9.30 -0.51
CA SER A 11 12.35 -10.75 -0.65
C SER A 11 11.30 -11.04 -1.73
N PRO A 12 11.50 -12.09 -2.55
CA PRO A 12 10.47 -12.55 -3.48
C PRO A 12 9.11 -12.81 -2.81
N MET A 13 9.13 -13.13 -1.51
CA MET A 13 7.94 -13.34 -0.69
C MET A 13 7.02 -12.12 -0.60
N SER A 14 7.55 -10.89 -0.73
CA SER A 14 6.74 -9.67 -0.67
C SER A 14 5.91 -9.40 -1.92
N ALA A 15 5.94 -10.28 -2.92
CA ALA A 15 5.19 -10.13 -4.17
C ALA A 15 4.24 -11.31 -4.45
N VAL A 16 4.18 -12.30 -3.55
CA VAL A 16 3.50 -13.59 -3.82
C VAL A 16 2.00 -13.40 -4.01
N ALA A 17 1.37 -12.58 -3.15
CA ALA A 17 -0.08 -12.38 -3.22
C ALA A 17 -0.45 -11.65 -4.52
N GLY A 18 0.29 -10.59 -4.86
CA GLY A 18 0.17 -9.88 -6.13
C GLY A 18 0.45 -10.76 -7.35
N ALA A 19 1.47 -11.60 -7.32
CA ALA A 19 1.82 -12.49 -8.44
C ALA A 19 0.73 -13.54 -8.72
N VAL A 20 0.13 -14.12 -7.66
CA VAL A 20 -1.01 -15.04 -7.80
C VAL A 20 -2.23 -14.32 -8.39
N ALA A 21 -2.49 -13.08 -7.96
CA ALA A 21 -3.55 -12.26 -8.53
C ALA A 21 -3.29 -11.98 -10.02
N ASP A 22 -2.07 -11.60 -10.39
CA ASP A 22 -1.68 -11.35 -11.78
C ASP A 22 -1.88 -12.57 -12.67
N LEU A 23 -1.43 -13.75 -12.23
CA LEU A 23 -1.58 -14.98 -13.01
C LEU A 23 -3.06 -15.30 -13.26
N THR A 24 -3.87 -15.30 -12.20
CA THR A 24 -5.31 -15.57 -12.28
C THR A 24 -6.03 -14.54 -13.16
N CYS A 25 -5.62 -13.28 -13.07
CA CYS A 25 -6.18 -12.18 -13.85
C CYS A 25 -5.83 -12.31 -15.33
N GLN A 26 -4.60 -12.74 -15.65
CA GLN A 26 -4.16 -12.95 -17.02
C GLN A 26 -4.91 -14.12 -17.68
N GLU A 27 -5.06 -15.25 -16.99
CA GLU A 27 -5.80 -16.42 -17.50
C GLU A 27 -7.23 -16.05 -17.93
N GLY A 28 -7.96 -15.31 -17.08
CA GLY A 28 -9.32 -14.88 -17.44
C GLY A 28 -9.36 -13.85 -18.58
N PHE A 29 -8.33 -13.01 -18.72
CA PHE A 29 -8.21 -12.08 -19.83
C PHE A 29 -7.93 -12.80 -21.15
N ASP A 30 -7.05 -13.79 -21.14
CA ASP A 30 -6.68 -14.61 -22.30
C ASP A 30 -7.86 -15.48 -22.80
N LEU A 31 -8.81 -15.80 -21.90
CA LEU A 31 -10.09 -16.41 -22.25
C LEU A 31 -11.10 -15.45 -22.92
N GLY A 32 -10.73 -14.18 -23.13
CA GLY A 32 -11.51 -13.20 -23.89
C GLY A 32 -12.33 -12.23 -23.04
N ALA A 33 -12.09 -12.13 -21.73
CA ALA A 33 -12.77 -11.14 -20.90
C ALA A 33 -12.31 -9.71 -21.26
N ASP A 34 -13.25 -8.79 -21.52
CA ASP A 34 -12.94 -7.38 -21.78
C ASP A 34 -12.54 -6.61 -20.49
N LYS A 35 -12.89 -7.15 -19.32
CA LYS A 35 -12.55 -6.59 -18.02
C LYS A 35 -12.46 -7.70 -16.99
N ILE A 36 -11.34 -7.76 -16.27
CA ILE A 36 -11.16 -8.66 -15.15
C ILE A 36 -10.42 -7.96 -14.02
N LEU A 37 -10.89 -8.20 -12.80
CA LEU A 37 -10.23 -7.80 -11.56
C LEU A 37 -10.14 -9.03 -10.67
N VAL A 38 -8.94 -9.31 -10.15
CA VAL A 38 -8.72 -10.39 -9.20
C VAL A 38 -8.18 -9.78 -7.93
N ASN A 39 -8.86 -10.02 -6.81
CA ASN A 39 -8.43 -9.60 -5.48
C ASN A 39 -7.92 -10.82 -4.70
N ASN A 40 -6.67 -10.76 -4.27
CA ASN A 40 -6.06 -11.71 -3.35
C ASN A 40 -5.69 -11.03 -2.02
N GLY A 41 -6.71 -10.60 -1.26
CA GLY A 41 -6.54 -9.90 0.00
C GLY A 41 -6.40 -8.39 -0.17
N GLY A 42 -5.18 -7.88 0.03
CA GLY A 42 -4.84 -6.46 -0.17
C GLY A 42 -4.39 -6.13 -1.60
N ASP A 43 -4.21 -7.16 -2.41
CA ASP A 43 -3.51 -7.13 -3.70
C ASP A 43 -4.49 -7.43 -4.83
N ILE A 44 -4.65 -6.47 -5.73
CA ILE A 44 -5.63 -6.48 -6.81
C ILE A 44 -4.90 -6.40 -8.13
N ALA A 45 -5.07 -7.42 -8.98
CA ALA A 45 -4.69 -7.36 -10.39
C ALA A 45 -5.88 -6.92 -11.25
N LEU A 46 -5.60 -6.18 -12.32
CA LEU A 46 -6.60 -5.77 -13.30
C LEU A 46 -6.07 -5.92 -14.73
N ARG A 47 -6.95 -6.35 -15.63
CA ARG A 47 -6.76 -6.28 -17.09
C ARG A 47 -8.01 -5.64 -17.71
N LEU A 48 -7.78 -4.62 -18.51
CA LEU A 48 -8.83 -3.79 -19.11
C LEU A 48 -8.64 -3.74 -20.61
N GLY A 49 -9.68 -4.12 -21.35
CA GLY A 49 -9.80 -3.91 -22.77
C GLY A 49 -9.95 -2.42 -23.13
N PRO A 50 -9.98 -2.09 -24.44
CA PRO A 50 -9.87 -0.71 -24.91
C PRO A 50 -10.92 0.27 -24.35
N SER A 51 -12.14 -0.21 -24.09
CA SER A 51 -13.26 0.60 -23.60
C SER A 51 -13.60 0.37 -22.12
N ALA A 52 -12.89 -0.56 -21.48
CA ALA A 52 -13.19 -0.96 -20.11
C ALA A 52 -12.63 0.05 -19.10
N LYS A 53 -13.38 0.25 -18.01
CA LYS A 53 -12.96 1.04 -16.84
C LYS A 53 -13.08 0.23 -15.57
N ALA A 54 -12.18 0.43 -14.63
CA ALA A 54 -12.23 -0.15 -13.30
C ALA A 54 -12.31 0.94 -12.22
N THR A 55 -12.96 0.61 -11.11
CA THR A 55 -12.96 1.43 -9.91
C THR A 55 -12.56 0.55 -8.74
N VAL A 56 -11.55 0.99 -7.99
CA VAL A 56 -11.05 0.32 -6.79
C VAL A 56 -11.26 1.25 -5.60
N GLY A 57 -11.97 0.79 -4.58
CA GLY A 57 -12.15 1.56 -3.35
C GLY A 57 -10.88 1.55 -2.50
N VAL A 58 -10.52 2.71 -1.92
CA VAL A 58 -9.45 2.82 -0.93
C VAL A 58 -10.08 3.03 0.43
N GLU A 59 -10.00 2.03 1.30
CA GLU A 59 -10.63 2.02 2.62
C GLU A 59 -9.62 2.30 3.73
N GLN A 60 -9.94 3.20 4.66
CA GLN A 60 -9.11 3.36 5.85
C GLN A 60 -9.06 2.03 6.65
N PRO A 61 -7.89 1.64 7.19
CA PRO A 61 -7.80 0.53 8.11
C PRO A 61 -8.70 0.78 9.32
N CYS A 62 -9.53 -0.19 9.67
CA CYS A 62 -10.37 -0.14 10.87
C CYS A 62 -10.08 -1.35 11.75
N LEU A 63 -9.46 -1.10 12.91
CA LEU A 63 -9.22 -2.14 13.93
C LEU A 63 -10.53 -2.64 14.53
N ASP A 64 -11.54 -1.76 14.59
CA ASP A 64 -12.85 -2.08 15.10
C ASP A 64 -13.78 -2.47 13.96
N LYS A 65 -13.88 -3.77 13.68
CA LYS A 65 -14.74 -4.32 12.63
C LYS A 65 -16.24 -4.01 12.84
N THR A 66 -16.64 -3.51 14.01
CA THR A 66 -18.02 -3.09 14.29
C THR A 66 -18.33 -1.67 13.81
N LYS A 67 -17.30 -0.88 13.48
CA LYS A 67 -17.46 0.46 12.91
C LYS A 67 -17.46 0.41 11.38
N ASN A 68 -18.25 1.29 10.78
CA ASN A 68 -18.22 1.47 9.33
C ASN A 68 -16.82 1.91 8.89
N ARG A 69 -16.26 1.20 7.90
CA ARG A 69 -15.02 1.59 7.26
C ARG A 69 -15.24 2.90 6.52
N SER A 70 -14.37 3.88 6.76
CA SER A 70 -14.40 5.12 6.00
C SER A 70 -13.64 4.91 4.70
N ILE A 71 -14.31 5.13 3.56
CA ILE A 71 -13.65 5.15 2.26
C ILE A 71 -12.85 6.46 2.16
N LEU A 72 -11.54 6.38 1.96
CA LEU A 72 -10.68 7.54 1.67
C LEU A 72 -10.98 8.12 0.30
N GLY A 73 -11.31 7.25 -0.65
CA GLY A 73 -11.55 7.62 -2.03
C GLY A 73 -11.64 6.40 -2.93
N LYS A 74 -11.58 6.67 -4.23
CA LYS A 74 -11.68 5.67 -5.29
C LYS A 74 -10.53 5.89 -6.25
N LEU A 75 -9.93 4.80 -6.72
CA LEU A 75 -9.04 4.81 -7.86
C LEU A 75 -9.85 4.44 -9.10
N ILE A 76 -9.77 5.24 -10.15
CA ILE A 76 -10.44 5.01 -11.42
C ILE A 76 -9.38 4.78 -12.49
N PHE A 77 -9.46 3.64 -13.15
CA PHE A 77 -8.50 3.25 -14.18
C PHE A 77 -9.19 2.94 -15.49
N ASP A 78 -8.53 3.29 -16.57
CA ASP A 78 -8.78 2.77 -17.90
C ASP A 78 -7.49 2.17 -18.48
N ARG A 79 -7.52 1.75 -19.75
CA ARG A 79 -6.36 1.17 -20.42
C ARG A 79 -5.18 2.16 -20.52
N ASN A 80 -5.44 3.46 -20.59
CA ASN A 80 -4.41 4.49 -20.71
C ASN A 80 -3.71 4.80 -19.38
N SER A 81 -4.33 4.46 -18.24
CA SER A 81 -3.69 4.55 -16.93
C SER A 81 -2.42 3.69 -16.83
N GLN A 82 -2.28 2.64 -17.66
CA GLN A 82 -1.17 1.66 -17.61
C GLN A 82 -0.98 1.05 -16.22
N VAL A 83 -2.08 0.88 -15.49
CA VAL A 83 -2.13 0.23 -14.18
C VAL A 83 -2.65 -1.17 -14.38
N GLY A 84 -1.83 -2.17 -14.04
CA GLY A 84 -2.23 -3.58 -14.02
C GLY A 84 -2.38 -4.13 -12.61
N GLY A 85 -2.02 -3.37 -11.58
CA GLY A 85 -2.24 -3.78 -10.20
C GLY A 85 -2.24 -2.67 -9.16
N VAL A 86 -2.91 -2.95 -8.05
CA VAL A 86 -3.02 -2.12 -6.85
C VAL A 86 -2.75 -3.01 -5.64
N ALA A 87 -1.96 -2.56 -4.69
CA ALA A 87 -1.72 -3.29 -3.45
C ALA A 87 -1.75 -2.36 -2.25
N THR A 88 -2.12 -2.89 -1.09
CA THR A 88 -2.15 -2.14 0.17
C THR A 88 -1.38 -2.87 1.26
N SER A 89 -0.42 -2.17 1.87
CA SER A 89 0.35 -2.65 3.02
C SER A 89 0.22 -1.69 4.21
N GLY A 90 0.58 -2.11 5.41
CA GLY A 90 0.48 -1.28 6.62
C GLY A 90 0.85 -2.07 7.88
N TRP A 91 1.24 -1.37 8.95
CA TRP A 91 1.69 -2.04 10.18
C TRP A 91 0.58 -2.84 10.89
N GLN A 92 -0.69 -2.49 10.63
CA GLN A 92 -1.87 -3.18 11.15
C GLN A 92 -2.29 -4.38 10.26
N GLY A 93 -1.57 -4.60 9.16
CA GLY A 93 -1.85 -5.68 8.21
C GLY A 93 -1.46 -7.06 8.75
N ARG A 94 -1.55 -8.07 7.88
CA ARG A 94 -1.13 -9.44 8.19
C ARG A 94 0.38 -9.63 8.16
N SER A 95 1.09 -8.69 7.53
CA SER A 95 2.54 -8.71 7.35
C SER A 95 3.19 -7.70 8.29
N PHE A 96 4.31 -8.09 8.91
CA PHE A 96 5.06 -7.19 9.78
C PHE A 96 5.68 -6.03 8.99
N SER A 97 5.66 -4.84 9.57
CA SER A 97 6.27 -3.66 8.97
C SER A 97 7.31 -3.05 9.91
N LYS A 98 8.36 -2.47 9.33
CA LYS A 98 9.34 -1.66 10.08
C LYS A 98 8.86 -0.21 10.28
N GLY A 99 7.82 0.19 9.55
CA GLY A 99 7.26 1.55 9.53
C GLY A 99 5.98 1.70 10.32
N VAL A 100 5.48 2.94 10.35
CA VAL A 100 4.32 3.39 11.14
C VAL A 100 3.11 3.75 10.28
N ALA A 101 3.17 3.50 8.97
CA ALA A 101 2.04 3.74 8.07
C ALA A 101 0.90 2.78 8.40
N ASP A 102 -0.27 3.33 8.73
CA ASP A 102 -1.48 2.54 8.92
C ASP A 102 -1.87 1.88 7.60
N MET A 103 -1.70 2.61 6.50
CA MET A 103 -1.80 2.06 5.16
C MET A 103 -0.88 2.75 4.17
N VAL A 104 -0.46 2.00 3.16
CA VAL A 104 0.16 2.47 1.93
C VAL A 104 -0.47 1.70 0.79
N THR A 105 -1.21 2.39 -0.07
CA THR A 105 -1.76 1.85 -1.30
C THR A 105 -0.88 2.28 -2.47
N VAL A 106 -0.36 1.33 -3.24
CA VAL A 106 0.46 1.57 -4.44
C VAL A 106 -0.28 1.03 -5.65
N TRP A 107 -0.26 1.77 -6.76
CA TRP A 107 -0.68 1.25 -8.06
C TRP A 107 0.49 1.28 -9.05
N ALA A 108 0.63 0.19 -9.80
CA ALA A 108 1.78 -0.08 -10.65
C ALA A 108 1.37 -0.86 -11.90
N GLU A 109 2.35 -1.18 -12.74
CA GLU A 109 2.18 -1.91 -14.00
C GLU A 109 1.55 -3.30 -13.81
N ASN A 110 1.73 -3.93 -12.65
CA ASN A 110 1.15 -5.22 -12.30
C ASN A 110 1.00 -5.34 -10.77
N ALA A 111 0.25 -6.34 -10.30
CA ALA A 111 -0.05 -6.53 -8.89
C ALA A 111 1.16 -7.00 -8.09
N ALA A 112 2.00 -7.88 -8.64
CA ALA A 112 3.24 -8.32 -8.00
C ALA A 112 4.18 -7.16 -7.64
N ARG A 113 4.35 -6.20 -8.57
CA ARG A 113 5.15 -4.99 -8.34
C ARG A 113 4.47 -4.07 -7.32
N ALA A 114 3.15 -3.90 -7.41
CA ALA A 114 2.40 -3.09 -6.46
C ALA A 114 2.57 -3.63 -5.03
N ASP A 115 2.42 -4.96 -4.84
CA ASP A 115 2.54 -5.67 -3.56
C ASP A 115 3.91 -5.44 -2.90
N ALA A 116 4.98 -5.72 -3.64
CA ALA A 116 6.34 -5.52 -3.17
C ALA A 116 6.61 -4.06 -2.79
N LEU A 117 6.22 -3.12 -3.65
CA LEU A 117 6.48 -1.70 -3.43
C LEU A 117 5.61 -1.10 -2.33
N ALA A 118 4.37 -1.59 -2.13
CA ALA A 118 3.54 -1.20 -1.00
C ALA A 118 4.19 -1.63 0.32
N THR A 119 4.68 -2.88 0.39
CA THR A 119 5.40 -3.42 1.56
C THR A 119 6.68 -2.62 1.86
N TRP A 120 7.46 -2.33 0.82
CA TRP A 120 8.68 -1.54 0.93
C TRP A 120 8.42 -0.12 1.40
N LEU A 121 7.46 0.57 0.77
CA LEU A 121 7.13 1.95 1.08
C LEU A 121 6.50 2.08 2.47
N GLY A 122 5.68 1.11 2.87
CA GLY A 122 5.17 0.98 4.24
C GLY A 122 6.30 0.88 5.26
N SER A 123 7.35 0.13 4.95
CA SER A 123 8.55 0.02 5.80
C SER A 123 9.43 1.29 5.78
N ALA A 124 9.33 2.12 4.73
CA ALA A 124 10.05 3.39 4.60
C ALA A 124 9.51 4.48 5.54
N ILE A 125 8.19 4.47 5.75
CA ILE A 125 7.47 5.48 6.51
C ILE A 125 7.75 5.25 8.00
N THR A 126 8.80 5.87 8.50
CA THR A 126 9.31 5.66 9.87
C THR A 126 9.40 6.96 10.65
N VAL A 127 9.14 6.87 11.94
CA VAL A 127 9.40 7.95 12.89
C VAL A 127 9.94 7.38 14.18
N SER A 128 10.75 8.18 14.87
CA SER A 128 11.26 7.84 16.20
C SER A 128 10.53 8.64 17.27
N GLY A 129 10.61 8.19 18.52
CA GLY A 129 10.03 8.87 19.67
C GLY A 129 8.91 8.07 20.33
N PRO A 130 8.21 8.68 21.31
CA PRO A 130 7.18 7.99 22.09
C PRO A 130 6.04 7.54 21.18
N GLY A 131 5.43 6.42 21.55
CA GLY A 131 4.28 5.86 20.86
C GLY A 131 4.58 4.87 19.74
N VAL A 132 5.84 4.56 19.44
CA VAL A 132 6.21 3.47 18.53
C VAL A 132 6.90 2.37 19.32
N GLU A 133 6.21 1.24 19.51
CA GLU A 133 6.78 0.07 20.17
C GLU A 133 7.30 -0.90 19.11
N LYS A 134 8.56 -1.30 19.25
CA LYS A 134 9.21 -2.27 18.36
C LYS A 134 9.58 -3.53 19.12
N VAL A 135 9.49 -4.66 18.42
CA VAL A 135 9.93 -5.97 18.92
C VAL A 135 10.80 -6.63 17.86
N LYS A 136 11.63 -7.61 18.26
CA LYS A 136 12.27 -8.49 17.28
C LYS A 136 11.21 -9.27 16.52
N GLY A 137 11.30 -9.35 15.20
CA GLY A 137 10.35 -10.12 14.38
C GLY A 137 10.26 -11.57 14.82
N ALA A 138 11.39 -12.17 15.26
CA ALA A 138 11.44 -13.54 15.76
C ALA A 138 10.59 -13.79 17.01
N LYS A 139 10.16 -12.74 17.74
CA LYS A 139 9.20 -12.89 18.84
C LYS A 139 7.78 -13.15 18.35
N ILE A 140 7.47 -12.79 17.10
CA ILE A 140 6.14 -12.95 16.51
C ILE A 140 6.15 -14.08 15.49
N ASP A 141 7.14 -14.08 14.58
CA ASP A 141 7.36 -15.13 13.59
C ASP A 141 8.86 -15.46 13.50
N PRO A 142 9.31 -16.55 14.15
CA PRO A 142 10.69 -17.00 14.11
C PRO A 142 11.20 -17.42 12.73
N LEU A 143 10.29 -17.75 11.80
CA LEU A 143 10.63 -18.25 10.46
C LEU A 143 10.42 -17.20 9.36
N GLY A 144 9.87 -16.03 9.71
CA GLY A 144 9.57 -14.96 8.78
C GLY A 144 10.79 -14.17 8.33
N ASP A 145 10.70 -13.53 7.17
CA ASP A 145 11.77 -12.72 6.55
C ASP A 145 12.31 -11.58 7.43
N LEU A 146 11.54 -11.19 8.45
CA LEU A 146 11.87 -10.11 9.38
C LEU A 146 12.26 -10.63 10.78
N ALA A 147 12.55 -11.92 10.93
CA ALA A 147 12.88 -12.55 12.23
C ALA A 147 14.00 -11.80 12.98
N ASP A 148 15.09 -11.46 12.30
CA ASP A 148 16.24 -10.77 12.91
C ASP A 148 16.08 -9.25 13.03
N GLU A 149 14.97 -8.71 12.53
CA GLU A 149 14.73 -7.27 12.38
C GLU A 149 13.86 -6.71 13.51
N GLN A 150 13.96 -5.39 13.74
CA GLN A 150 13.03 -4.68 14.63
C GLN A 150 11.77 -4.28 13.86
N VAL A 151 10.66 -4.92 14.19
CA VAL A 151 9.34 -4.66 13.58
C VAL A 151 8.46 -3.85 14.52
N VAL A 152 7.58 -3.02 13.96
CA VAL A 152 6.61 -2.23 14.72
C VAL A 152 5.51 -3.16 15.21
N ALA A 153 5.39 -3.28 16.54
CA ALA A 153 4.34 -4.07 17.18
C ALA A 153 3.11 -3.23 17.51
N LYS A 154 3.32 -1.94 17.80
CA LYS A 154 2.24 -1.04 18.21
C LYS A 154 2.59 0.41 17.87
N VAL A 155 1.60 1.12 17.32
CA VAL A 155 1.65 2.57 17.12
C VAL A 155 0.54 3.22 17.94
N LEU A 156 0.90 3.96 18.98
CA LEU A 156 0.00 4.81 19.77
C LEU A 156 -0.22 6.15 19.04
N ARG A 157 -1.04 7.02 19.65
CA ARG A 157 -1.27 8.37 19.12
C ARG A 157 0.06 9.12 18.94
N LEU A 158 0.39 9.42 17.69
CA LEU A 158 1.59 10.18 17.34
C LEU A 158 1.28 11.66 17.43
N SER A 159 2.28 12.47 17.77
CA SER A 159 2.16 13.93 17.66
C SER A 159 2.01 14.33 16.18
N PHE A 160 1.38 15.47 15.93
CA PHE A 160 1.25 16.01 14.57
C PHE A 160 2.62 16.11 13.86
N LYS A 161 3.65 16.58 14.58
CA LYS A 161 5.03 16.66 14.07
C LYS A 161 5.57 15.30 13.64
N GLN A 162 5.34 14.24 14.43
CA GLN A 162 5.78 12.88 14.09
C GLN A 162 5.04 12.34 12.86
N ARG A 163 3.73 12.60 12.73
CA ARG A 163 2.95 12.18 11.55
C ARG A 163 3.47 12.82 10.27
N ILE A 164 3.68 14.13 10.30
CA ILE A 164 4.22 14.87 9.15
C ILE A 164 5.65 14.44 8.82
N GLU A 165 6.50 14.18 9.82
CA GLU A 165 7.86 13.66 9.58
C GLU A 165 7.82 12.29 8.87
N ALA A 166 6.98 11.37 9.36
CA ALA A 166 6.83 10.04 8.76
C ALA A 166 6.37 10.13 7.30
N LEU A 167 5.33 10.94 7.04
CA LEU A 167 4.78 11.13 5.69
C LEU A 167 5.79 11.79 4.75
N ARG A 168 6.59 12.77 5.21
CA ARG A 168 7.65 13.37 4.37
C ARG A 168 8.70 12.36 3.91
N LYS A 169 9.10 11.43 4.78
CA LYS A 169 10.01 10.34 4.40
C LYS A 169 9.35 9.42 3.36
N GLY A 170 8.09 9.06 3.58
CA GLY A 170 7.30 8.29 2.62
C GLY A 170 7.19 8.96 1.26
N GLU A 171 6.81 10.24 1.24
CA GLU A 171 6.65 11.01 0.01
C GLU A 171 7.97 11.13 -0.75
N SER A 172 9.08 11.40 -0.06
CA SER A 172 10.41 11.44 -0.69
C SER A 172 10.79 10.10 -1.31
N ALA A 173 10.53 8.98 -0.62
CA ALA A 173 10.79 7.64 -1.13
C ALA A 173 9.89 7.31 -2.33
N ALA A 174 8.60 7.64 -2.25
CA ALA A 174 7.63 7.44 -3.33
C ALA A 174 7.99 8.24 -4.58
N ARG A 175 8.47 9.47 -4.43
CA ARG A 175 8.96 10.28 -5.56
C ARG A 175 10.17 9.64 -6.24
N GLY A 176 11.06 8.98 -5.49
CA GLY A 176 12.14 8.17 -6.07
C GLY A 176 11.63 7.02 -6.92
N LEU A 177 10.67 6.24 -6.39
CA LEU A 177 10.03 5.14 -7.14
C LEU A 177 9.32 5.62 -8.40
N LEU A 178 8.65 6.77 -8.32
CA LEU A 178 7.95 7.37 -9.45
C LEU A 178 8.94 7.85 -10.53
N ALA A 179 10.05 8.48 -10.14
CA ALA A 179 11.08 8.92 -11.06
C ALA A 179 11.77 7.76 -11.78
N GLU A 180 11.91 6.60 -11.12
CA GLU A 180 12.38 5.35 -11.72
C GLU A 180 11.31 4.62 -12.55
N GLY A 181 10.07 5.13 -12.60
CA GLY A 181 8.96 4.50 -13.33
C GLY A 181 8.44 3.20 -12.72
N LEU A 182 8.77 2.92 -11.44
CA LEU A 182 8.41 1.69 -10.76
C LEU A 182 6.93 1.70 -10.29
N ILE A 183 6.41 2.87 -9.94
CA ILE A 183 5.00 3.07 -9.57
C ILE A 183 4.33 4.03 -10.54
N LYS A 184 3.01 3.93 -10.66
CA LYS A 184 2.16 4.90 -11.35
C LYS A 184 1.58 5.93 -10.36
N GLY A 185 1.53 5.57 -9.08
CA GLY A 185 1.26 6.47 -7.98
C GLY A 185 1.05 5.71 -6.66
N CYS A 186 0.82 6.46 -5.59
CA CYS A 186 0.55 5.88 -4.27
C CYS A 186 -0.24 6.84 -3.36
N LEU A 187 -0.81 6.28 -2.31
CA LEU A 187 -1.41 6.97 -1.18
C LEU A 187 -0.83 6.37 0.10
N ALA A 188 -0.47 7.19 1.08
CA ALA A 188 -0.08 6.71 2.40
C ALA A 188 -0.80 7.46 3.51
N LEU A 189 -1.26 6.71 4.52
CA LEU A 189 -1.99 7.20 5.70
C LEU A 189 -1.16 6.92 6.96
N VAL A 190 -0.96 7.97 7.77
CA VAL A 190 -0.46 7.88 9.14
C VAL A 190 -1.47 8.61 10.04
N GLN A 191 -2.32 7.83 10.68
CA GLN A 191 -3.45 8.24 11.52
C GLN A 191 -4.40 9.17 10.75
N ASP A 192 -4.45 10.43 11.12
CA ASP A 192 -5.37 11.40 10.50
C ASP A 192 -4.77 12.10 9.28
N GLU A 193 -3.49 11.88 9.00
CA GLU A 193 -2.75 12.58 7.96
C GLU A 193 -2.43 11.61 6.81
N PHE A 194 -2.56 12.08 5.57
CA PHE A 194 -2.18 11.31 4.40
C PHE A 194 -1.54 12.19 3.33
N PHE A 195 -0.80 11.57 2.42
CA PHE A 195 -0.42 12.18 1.16
C PHE A 195 -0.89 11.30 0.00
N VAL A 196 -1.04 11.92 -1.18
CA VAL A 196 -1.30 11.25 -2.44
C VAL A 196 -0.27 11.72 -3.46
N LEU A 197 0.37 10.77 -4.14
CA LEU A 197 1.24 11.02 -5.27
C LEU A 197 0.61 10.33 -6.49
N ASP A 198 -0.08 11.11 -7.32
CA ASP A 198 -0.86 10.59 -8.44
C ASP A 198 -0.77 11.50 -9.67
N PRO A 199 0.33 11.42 -10.44
CA PRO A 199 0.48 12.21 -11.67
C PRO A 199 -0.54 11.84 -12.76
N GLY A 200 -1.15 10.65 -12.67
CA GLY A 200 -2.15 10.17 -13.62
C GLY A 200 -3.58 10.62 -13.30
N ASN A 201 -3.81 11.31 -12.18
CA ASN A 201 -5.13 11.78 -11.73
C ASN A 201 -6.19 10.65 -11.71
N ASN A 202 -5.79 9.48 -11.22
CA ASN A 202 -6.64 8.30 -11.05
C ASN A 202 -7.38 8.30 -9.70
N PHE A 203 -6.92 9.05 -8.70
CA PHE A 203 -7.49 9.06 -7.35
C PHE A 203 -8.53 10.17 -7.17
N GLU A 204 -9.76 9.76 -6.88
CA GLU A 204 -10.85 10.64 -6.47
C GLU A 204 -11.07 10.53 -4.95
N PRO A 205 -10.85 11.60 -4.17
CA PRO A 205 -11.11 11.57 -2.73
C PRO A 205 -12.60 11.42 -2.46
N ALA A 206 -12.94 10.69 -1.39
CA ALA A 206 -14.32 10.61 -0.93
C ALA A 206 -14.82 11.99 -0.49
N PRO A 207 -16.10 12.32 -0.73
CA PRO A 207 -16.68 13.55 -0.21
C PRO A 207 -16.49 13.56 1.31
N ARG A 208 -15.90 14.64 1.86
CA ARG A 208 -15.89 14.82 3.31
C ARG A 208 -17.35 14.91 3.76
N THR A 209 -17.85 13.86 4.41
CA THR A 209 -19.11 13.94 5.14
C THR A 209 -18.87 14.88 6.31
N GLY A 210 -19.11 16.16 6.09
CA GLY A 210 -19.10 17.16 7.15
C GLY A 210 -20.16 16.78 8.18
N LYS A 211 -19.72 16.31 9.33
CA LYS A 211 -20.37 16.71 10.58
C LYS A 211 -19.48 17.78 11.18
N THR A 212 -19.79 19.02 10.84
CA THR A 212 -19.54 20.15 11.73
C THR A 212 -20.23 19.80 13.05
N VAL A 213 -19.45 19.64 14.12
CA VAL A 213 -19.93 19.81 15.49
C VAL A 213 -19.22 21.03 16.01
#